data_AF-A0A6J2K5C6-F1
#
_entry.id   AF-A0A6J2K5C6-F1
#
_cell.length_a   1.000
_cell.length_b   1.000
_cell.length_c   1.000
_cell.angle_alpha   90.00
_cell.angle_beta   90.00
_cell.angle_gamma   90.00
#
_symmetry.space_group_name_H-M   'P 1'
#
loop_
_entity.id
_entity.type
_entity.pdbx_description
1 polymer ?
#
loop_
_entity_poly.entity_id
_entity_poly.type
_entity_poly.pdbx_seq_one_letter_code
_entity_poly.pdbx_strand_id
1 'polypeptide(L)'
;MPIKTSTLLQIAGWGGVIVSSTGFYLQNRLIDTVRNYDYYKDALKKLRTHHGAVQHLGEPIKDKRFKMTDTENNYSDREKARFRIPVSGPKDRGAYFIWVDSYYYNLYRNMSDAALFIGTPQEKFFYHNTLLCVVNSLQGKNVTVDLRNDTYVCGLIELVDGFMNISFKNAIYCDPQGNEFAFDNLFIHGRNIRYVHIPENMSLLSTIRHEVSKKFYKPHMKQLTEKTRKTKKAVMQHMKVVASLNT
;
A
#
# COMPACT_ATOMS: atom_id res chain seq x y z
N MET A 1 61.22 -11.68 -13.39
CA MET A 1 61.42 -10.57 -14.36
C MET A 1 60.62 -9.37 -13.87
N PRO A 2 61.24 -8.20 -13.64
CA PRO A 2 60.49 -6.99 -13.29
C PRO A 2 59.63 -6.54 -14.49
N ILE A 3 58.36 -6.25 -14.23
CA ILE A 3 57.41 -5.78 -15.24
C ILE A 3 57.82 -4.35 -15.66
N LYS A 4 57.85 -4.07 -16.96
CA LYS A 4 58.14 -2.71 -17.46
C LYS A 4 57.07 -1.73 -16.98
N THR A 5 57.50 -0.56 -16.49
CA THR A 5 56.60 0.49 -15.95
C THR A 5 55.58 0.97 -16.98
N SER A 6 55.90 0.94 -18.28
CA SER A 6 54.97 1.25 -19.36
C SER A 6 53.80 0.25 -19.46
N THR A 7 54.05 -1.03 -19.22
CA THR A 7 53.01 -2.07 -19.19
C THR A 7 52.08 -1.87 -17.98
N LEU A 8 52.65 -1.48 -16.83
CA LEU A 8 51.88 -1.15 -15.64
C LEU A 8 50.96 0.06 -15.88
N LEU A 9 51.46 1.10 -16.55
CA LEU A 9 50.70 2.30 -16.88
C LEU A 9 49.52 1.99 -17.82
N GLN A 10 49.72 1.11 -18.81
CA GLN A 10 48.65 0.66 -19.70
C GLN A 10 47.57 -0.13 -18.96
N ILE A 11 47.96 -1.06 -18.06
CA ILE A 11 47.03 -1.83 -17.24
C ILE A 11 46.23 -0.90 -16.32
N ALA A 12 46.89 0.06 -15.67
CA ALA A 12 46.23 1.06 -14.83
C ALA A 12 45.26 1.94 -15.64
N GLY A 13 45.65 2.35 -16.85
CA GLY A 13 44.81 3.13 -17.76
C GLY A 13 43.52 2.39 -18.13
N TRP A 14 43.64 1.15 -18.64
CA TRP A 14 42.48 0.32 -18.99
C TRP A 14 41.62 -0.04 -17.77
N GLY A 15 42.26 -0.36 -16.64
CA GLY A 15 41.57 -0.62 -15.38
C GLY A 15 40.73 0.58 -14.92
N GLY A 16 41.29 1.79 -15.00
CA GLY A 16 40.58 3.02 -14.66
C GLY A 16 39.36 3.27 -15.57
N VAL A 17 39.50 3.06 -16.87
CA VAL A 17 38.39 3.20 -17.83
C VAL A 17 37.28 2.18 -17.55
N ILE A 18 37.62 0.91 -17.32
CA ILE A 18 36.63 -0.14 -17.05
C ILE A 18 35.85 0.16 -15.76
N VAL A 19 36.54 0.53 -14.69
CA VAL A 19 35.90 0.80 -13.38
C VAL A 19 34.99 2.03 -13.46
N SER A 20 35.44 3.12 -14.09
CA SER A 20 34.64 4.33 -14.26
C SER A 20 33.41 4.11 -15.15
N SER A 21 33.57 3.38 -16.26
CA SER A 21 32.48 3.00 -17.17
C SER A 21 31.43 2.15 -16.46
N THR A 22 31.89 1.13 -15.71
CA THR A 22 31.01 0.21 -14.96
C THR A 22 30.26 0.95 -13.86
N GLY A 23 30.93 1.85 -13.13
CA GLY A 23 30.31 2.69 -12.11
C GLY A 23 29.23 3.61 -12.69
N PHE A 24 29.49 4.24 -13.84
CA PHE A 24 28.51 5.08 -14.53
C PHE A 24 27.29 4.28 -14.99
N TYR A 25 27.51 3.10 -15.56
CA TYR A 25 26.45 2.19 -16.01
C TYR A 25 25.56 1.72 -14.86
N LEU A 26 26.16 1.22 -13.77
CA LEU A 26 25.41 0.75 -12.60
C LEU A 26 24.57 1.87 -11.99
N GLN A 27 25.11 3.08 -11.90
CA GLN A 27 24.38 4.23 -11.37
C GLN A 27 23.15 4.55 -12.22
N ASN A 28 23.25 4.52 -13.55
CA ASN A 28 22.10 4.76 -14.43
C ASN A 28 21.03 3.68 -14.28
N ARG A 29 21.45 2.41 -14.21
CA ARG A 29 20.51 1.28 -14.04
C ARG A 29 19.72 1.39 -12.74
N LEU A 30 20.35 1.83 -11.65
CA LEU A 30 19.67 2.02 -10.36
C LEU A 30 18.62 3.14 -10.43
N ILE A 31 18.94 4.26 -11.09
CA ILE A 31 18.01 5.37 -11.27
C ILE A 31 16.81 4.93 -12.12
N ASP A 32 17.05 4.23 -13.22
CA ASP A 32 15.97 3.74 -14.08
C ASP A 32 15.09 2.72 -13.36
N THR A 33 15.67 1.91 -12.48
CA THR A 33 14.91 1.01 -11.60
C THR A 33 13.97 1.81 -10.68
N VAL A 34 14.44 2.90 -10.06
CA VAL A 34 13.60 3.73 -9.19
C VAL A 34 12.51 4.44 -9.98
N ARG A 35 12.85 4.98 -11.16
CA ARG A 35 11.90 5.64 -12.07
C ARG A 35 10.78 4.72 -12.55
N ASN A 36 11.06 3.41 -12.61
CA ASN A 36 10.09 2.42 -13.05
C ASN A 36 9.07 2.03 -11.98
N TYR A 37 9.29 2.35 -10.70
CA TYR A 37 8.29 2.11 -9.66
C TYR A 37 7.01 2.94 -9.88
N ASP A 38 5.85 2.36 -9.61
CA ASP A 38 4.58 3.05 -9.92
C ASP A 38 4.35 4.25 -8.99
N TYR A 39 4.74 4.18 -7.70
CA TYR A 39 4.71 5.33 -6.80
C TYR A 39 5.51 6.52 -7.33
N TYR A 40 6.62 6.25 -8.02
CA TYR A 40 7.46 7.30 -8.58
C TYR A 40 6.74 8.00 -9.74
N LYS A 41 6.14 7.22 -10.64
CA LYS A 41 5.34 7.74 -11.77
C LYS A 41 4.12 8.51 -11.27
N ASP A 42 3.42 7.99 -10.27
CA ASP A 42 2.25 8.62 -9.67
C ASP A 42 2.59 9.94 -8.97
N ALA A 43 3.69 9.96 -8.22
CA ALA A 43 4.14 11.18 -7.55
C ALA A 43 4.55 12.26 -8.57
N LEU A 44 5.24 11.90 -9.66
CA LEU A 44 5.51 12.83 -10.75
C LEU A 44 4.24 13.29 -11.47
N LYS A 45 3.25 12.41 -11.63
CA LYS A 45 1.93 12.78 -12.17
C LYS A 45 1.26 13.82 -11.25
N LYS A 46 1.24 13.59 -9.93
CA LYS A 46 0.72 14.53 -8.94
C LYS A 46 1.42 15.88 -8.98
N LEU A 47 2.75 15.88 -9.11
CA LEU A 47 3.53 17.11 -9.25
C LEU A 47 3.15 17.89 -10.51
N ARG A 48 2.97 17.20 -11.64
CA ARG A 48 2.58 17.82 -12.91
C ARG A 48 1.14 18.34 -12.90
N THR A 49 0.25 17.72 -12.14
CA THR A 49 -1.14 18.21 -12.00
C THR A 49 -1.29 19.36 -11.00
N HIS A 50 -0.29 19.59 -10.15
CA HIS A 50 -0.39 20.60 -9.09
C HIS A 50 -0.21 22.01 -9.66
N HIS A 51 -1.28 22.81 -9.68
CA HIS A 51 -1.30 24.15 -10.27
C HIS A 51 -0.15 25.05 -9.76
N GLY A 52 0.11 25.06 -8.44
CA GLY A 52 1.21 25.87 -7.89
C GLY A 52 2.60 25.43 -8.35
N ALA A 53 2.80 24.12 -8.58
CA ALA A 53 4.09 23.62 -9.02
C ALA A 53 4.31 23.94 -10.51
N VAL A 54 3.27 23.83 -11.32
CA VAL A 54 3.26 24.23 -12.73
C VAL A 54 3.49 25.73 -12.88
N GLN A 55 2.86 26.55 -12.05
CA GLN A 55 3.01 28.01 -12.09
C GLN A 55 4.47 28.43 -11.83
N HIS A 56 5.12 27.81 -10.83
CA HIS A 56 6.50 28.11 -10.44
C HIS A 56 7.55 27.51 -11.38
N LEU A 57 7.48 26.22 -11.69
CA LEU A 57 8.51 25.54 -12.49
C LEU A 57 8.30 25.75 -14.00
N GLY A 58 7.04 25.87 -14.44
CA GLY A 58 6.64 25.86 -15.85
C GLY A 58 6.57 24.45 -16.44
N GLU A 59 5.77 24.30 -17.51
CA GLU A 59 5.70 23.05 -18.27
C GLU A 59 6.69 23.04 -19.44
N PRO A 60 7.37 21.92 -19.73
CA PRO A 60 7.24 20.60 -19.08
C PRO A 60 8.14 20.45 -17.85
N ILE A 61 7.59 19.86 -16.78
CA ILE A 61 8.36 19.49 -15.57
C ILE A 61 9.10 18.16 -15.82
N LYS A 62 10.43 18.22 -15.84
CA LYS A 62 11.34 17.08 -16.05
C LYS A 62 12.07 16.71 -14.75
N ASP A 63 12.16 15.41 -14.46
CA ASP A 63 13.02 14.89 -13.40
C ASP A 63 14.49 14.81 -13.89
N LYS A 64 15.42 15.05 -12.97
CA LYS A 64 16.87 14.99 -13.22
C LYS A 64 17.51 13.81 -12.50
N ARG A 65 18.75 13.51 -12.89
CA ARG A 65 19.59 12.50 -12.25
C ARG A 65 19.76 12.85 -10.78
N PHE A 66 19.45 11.90 -9.89
CA PHE A 66 19.66 12.05 -8.44
C PHE A 66 20.66 11.02 -7.92
N LYS A 67 21.35 11.39 -6.83
CA LYS A 67 22.32 10.53 -6.16
C LYS A 67 21.59 9.63 -5.17
N MET A 68 21.54 8.33 -5.45
CA MET A 68 21.03 7.35 -4.48
C MET A 68 21.95 7.16 -3.27
N THR A 69 23.19 7.62 -3.36
CA THR A 69 24.18 7.65 -2.26
C THR A 69 23.96 8.78 -1.26
N ASP A 70 23.00 9.67 -1.47
CA ASP A 70 22.61 10.69 -0.49
C ASP A 70 21.75 10.06 0.61
N THR A 71 22.40 9.43 1.59
CA THR A 71 21.75 8.70 2.69
C THR A 71 20.95 9.61 3.63
N GLU A 72 21.16 10.93 3.59
CA GLU A 72 20.41 11.88 4.42
C GLU A 72 19.00 12.11 3.88
N ASN A 73 18.88 12.23 2.55
CA ASN A 73 17.62 12.57 1.89
C ASN A 73 16.95 11.39 1.18
N ASN A 74 17.73 10.37 0.82
CA ASN A 74 17.27 9.20 0.10
C ASN A 74 17.47 7.95 0.96
N TYR A 75 16.36 7.35 1.39
CA TYR A 75 16.38 6.06 2.05
C TYR A 75 15.25 5.20 1.51
N SER A 76 15.50 3.90 1.44
CA SER A 76 14.49 2.93 1.03
C SER A 76 14.64 1.71 1.92
N ASP A 77 13.67 1.51 2.80
CA ASP A 77 13.53 0.33 3.65
C ASP A 77 12.29 -0.47 3.24
N ARG A 78 12.02 -1.59 3.92
CA ARG A 78 10.86 -2.45 3.68
C ARG A 78 9.54 -1.75 3.97
N GLU A 79 9.54 -0.82 4.92
CA GLU A 79 8.34 -0.12 5.39
C GLU A 79 8.24 1.31 4.85
N LYS A 80 9.35 2.02 4.69
CA LYS A 80 9.32 3.44 4.28
C LYS A 80 10.37 3.71 3.21
N ALA A 81 10.01 4.54 2.24
CA ALA A 81 10.90 5.05 1.24
C ALA A 81 10.75 6.57 1.13
N ARG A 82 11.88 7.27 1.16
CA ARG A 82 11.98 8.71 0.92
C ARG A 82 12.92 8.94 -0.25
N PHE A 83 12.48 9.74 -1.21
CA PHE A 83 13.32 10.14 -2.33
C PHE A 83 13.22 11.65 -2.57
N ARG A 84 14.37 12.31 -2.62
CA ARG A 84 14.54 13.68 -3.12
C ARG A 84 14.84 13.63 -4.61
N ILE A 85 13.88 14.07 -5.41
CA ILE A 85 13.98 14.09 -6.86
C ILE A 85 14.22 15.53 -7.32
N PRO A 86 15.37 15.84 -7.92
CA PRO A 86 15.60 17.13 -8.55
C PRO A 86 14.68 17.26 -9.77
N VAL A 87 13.91 18.34 -9.81
CA VAL A 87 12.96 18.63 -10.89
C VAL A 87 13.30 19.99 -11.51
N SER A 88 12.99 20.14 -12.78
CA SER A 88 13.29 21.35 -13.55
C SER A 88 12.17 21.60 -14.54
N GLY A 89 11.70 22.84 -14.60
CA GLY A 89 10.92 23.33 -15.73
C GLY A 89 11.65 24.46 -16.44
N PRO A 90 11.00 25.14 -17.40
CA PRO A 90 11.57 26.26 -18.13
C PRO A 90 11.80 27.52 -17.29
N LYS A 91 10.97 27.72 -16.24
CA LYS A 91 11.05 28.91 -15.39
C LYS A 91 12.06 28.74 -14.28
N ASP A 92 12.02 27.60 -13.58
CA ASP A 92 12.87 27.38 -12.41
C ASP A 92 13.18 25.89 -12.15
N ARG A 93 14.01 25.63 -11.13
CA ARG A 93 14.46 24.32 -10.67
C ARG A 93 14.10 24.14 -9.20
N GLY A 94 13.85 22.90 -8.81
CA GLY A 94 13.52 22.57 -7.43
C GLY A 94 13.85 21.13 -7.07
N ALA A 95 13.48 20.76 -5.86
CA ALA A 95 13.53 19.38 -5.39
C ALA A 95 12.14 18.96 -4.93
N TYR A 96 11.68 17.83 -5.47
CA TYR A 96 10.43 17.19 -5.08
C TYR A 96 10.72 16.03 -4.13
N PHE A 97 10.16 16.10 -2.93
CA PHE A 97 10.33 15.06 -1.92
C PHE A 97 9.14 14.11 -1.96
N ILE A 98 9.41 12.84 -2.23
CA ILE A 98 8.43 11.77 -2.12
C ILE A 98 8.65 11.04 -0.81
N TRP A 99 7.56 10.76 -0.11
CA TRP A 99 7.50 9.94 1.08
C TRP A 99 6.48 8.83 0.83
N VAL A 100 6.92 7.58 0.88
CA VAL A 100 6.10 6.40 0.61
C VAL A 100 6.20 5.49 1.81
N ASP A 101 5.07 5.21 2.44
CA ASP A 101 4.97 4.10 3.38
C ASP A 101 4.46 2.87 2.60
N SER A 102 5.19 1.78 2.66
CA SER A 102 4.94 0.52 1.96
C SER A 102 3.56 -0.04 2.30
N TYR A 103 3.10 0.12 3.55
CA TYR A 103 1.76 -0.32 3.95
C TYR A 103 0.66 0.47 3.22
N TYR A 104 0.76 1.80 3.22
CA TYR A 104 -0.18 2.66 2.53
C TYR A 104 -0.08 2.52 1.01
N TYR A 105 1.11 2.41 0.44
CA TYR A 105 1.27 2.27 -1.00
C TYR A 105 0.66 0.97 -1.53
N ASN A 106 0.86 -0.15 -0.82
CA ASN A 106 0.18 -1.39 -1.17
C ASN A 106 -1.34 -1.27 -0.97
N LEU A 107 -1.81 -0.60 0.08
CA LEU A 107 -3.24 -0.33 0.29
C LEU A 107 -3.86 0.50 -0.84
N TYR A 108 -3.25 1.61 -1.23
CA TYR A 108 -3.71 2.48 -2.32
C TYR A 108 -3.61 1.81 -3.70
N ARG A 109 -2.56 1.01 -3.95
CA ARG A 109 -2.45 0.19 -5.18
C ARG A 109 -3.54 -0.88 -5.23
N ASN A 110 -3.80 -1.56 -4.11
CA ASN A 110 -4.89 -2.54 -4.03
C ASN A 110 -6.26 -1.87 -4.17
N MET A 111 -6.46 -0.67 -3.60
CA MET A 111 -7.70 0.11 -3.76
C MET A 111 -7.92 0.59 -5.21
N SER A 112 -6.85 0.80 -5.99
CA SER A 112 -6.95 1.32 -7.37
C SER A 112 -7.06 0.23 -8.43
N ASP A 113 -6.50 -0.98 -8.22
CA ASP A 113 -6.51 -2.04 -9.23
C ASP A 113 -7.60 -3.13 -9.06
N ALA A 114 -8.18 -3.38 -7.88
CA ALA A 114 -9.36 -4.23 -7.73
C ALA A 114 -9.86 -4.21 -6.28
N ALA A 115 -11.18 -4.13 -6.11
CA ALA A 115 -11.90 -4.42 -4.88
C ALA A 115 -11.66 -5.87 -4.39
N LEU A 116 -10.47 -6.15 -3.89
CA LEU A 116 -10.02 -7.43 -3.37
C LEU A 116 -10.48 -7.56 -1.92
N PHE A 117 -11.18 -8.65 -1.61
CA PHE A 117 -11.52 -8.97 -0.23
C PHE A 117 -10.23 -9.25 0.58
N ILE A 118 -9.93 -8.37 1.53
CA ILE A 118 -8.75 -8.46 2.40
C ILE A 118 -9.15 -9.28 3.62
N GLY A 119 -8.51 -10.43 3.79
CA GLY A 119 -8.79 -11.32 4.92
C GLY A 119 -7.80 -12.47 5.05
N THR A 120 -7.92 -13.23 6.13
CA THR A 120 -7.18 -14.48 6.36
C THR A 120 -7.52 -15.52 5.28
N PRO A 121 -6.70 -16.57 5.08
CA PRO A 121 -7.05 -17.65 4.15
C PRO A 121 -8.43 -18.28 4.41
N GLN A 122 -8.82 -18.36 5.68
CA GLN A 122 -10.12 -18.87 6.09
C GLN A 122 -11.25 -17.90 5.70
N GLU A 123 -11.08 -16.60 5.93
CA GLU A 123 -12.05 -15.58 5.52
C GLU A 123 -12.22 -15.55 3.99
N LYS A 124 -11.10 -15.68 3.25
CA LYS A 124 -11.14 -15.80 1.78
C LYS A 124 -11.86 -17.06 1.32
N PHE A 125 -11.74 -18.17 2.05
CA PHE A 125 -12.49 -19.37 1.76
C PHE A 125 -14.00 -19.11 1.87
N PHE A 126 -14.46 -18.48 2.95
CA PHE A 126 -15.87 -18.13 3.10
C PHE A 126 -16.34 -17.14 2.03
N TYR A 127 -15.51 -16.14 1.70
CA TYR A 127 -15.81 -15.16 0.66
C TYR A 127 -16.19 -15.79 -0.69
N HIS A 128 -15.44 -16.81 -1.13
CA HIS A 128 -15.64 -17.45 -2.42
C HIS A 128 -16.66 -18.58 -2.43
N ASN A 129 -16.72 -19.34 -1.34
CA ASN A 129 -17.53 -20.56 -1.28
C ASN A 129 -18.91 -20.32 -0.68
N THR A 130 -19.23 -19.07 -0.32
CA THR A 130 -20.54 -18.67 0.20
C THR A 130 -21.04 -17.40 -0.50
N LEU A 131 -22.29 -17.00 -0.20
CA LEU A 131 -22.88 -15.77 -0.70
C LEU A 131 -22.36 -14.49 -0.01
N LEU A 132 -21.34 -14.60 0.85
CA LEU A 132 -20.72 -13.45 1.52
C LEU A 132 -20.25 -12.38 0.53
N CYS A 133 -19.79 -12.77 -0.66
CA CYS A 133 -19.39 -11.84 -1.72
C CYS A 133 -20.49 -10.81 -2.07
N VAL A 134 -21.77 -11.21 -2.00
CA VAL A 134 -22.91 -10.30 -2.22
C VAL A 134 -22.98 -9.26 -1.12
N VAL A 135 -22.91 -9.68 0.16
CA VAL A 135 -22.95 -8.75 1.29
C VAL A 135 -21.75 -7.80 1.26
N ASN A 136 -20.56 -8.33 0.92
CA ASN A 136 -19.35 -7.51 0.76
C ASN A 136 -19.49 -6.43 -0.33
N SER A 137 -20.18 -6.73 -1.42
CA SER A 137 -20.43 -5.76 -2.50
C SER A 137 -21.42 -4.64 -2.14
N LEU A 138 -22.04 -4.72 -0.96
CA LEU A 138 -22.88 -3.66 -0.39
C LEU A 138 -22.07 -2.62 0.39
N GLN A 139 -20.75 -2.80 0.55
CA GLN A 139 -19.88 -1.77 1.13
C GLN A 139 -20.01 -0.44 0.40
N GLY A 140 -20.09 0.63 1.19
CA GLY A 140 -20.34 2.00 0.71
C GLY A 140 -21.79 2.30 0.35
N LYS A 141 -22.75 1.41 0.67
CA LYS A 141 -24.19 1.63 0.45
C LYS A 141 -24.95 1.69 1.77
N ASN A 142 -26.03 2.47 1.78
CA ASN A 142 -27.00 2.44 2.87
C ASN A 142 -27.89 1.20 2.72
N VAL A 143 -27.89 0.37 3.75
CA VAL A 143 -28.57 -0.94 3.75
C VAL A 143 -29.27 -1.13 5.09
N THR A 144 -30.41 -1.82 5.04
CA THR A 144 -31.11 -2.32 6.22
C THR A 144 -30.71 -3.77 6.50
N VAL A 145 -30.47 -4.10 7.76
CA VAL A 145 -30.12 -5.44 8.21
C VAL A 145 -31.01 -5.83 9.37
N ASP A 146 -31.77 -6.91 9.20
CA ASP A 146 -32.60 -7.47 10.26
C ASP A 146 -31.75 -8.41 11.11
N LEU A 147 -31.87 -8.24 12.42
CA LEU A 147 -31.19 -9.03 13.43
C LEU A 147 -32.10 -10.12 13.97
N ARG A 148 -31.51 -11.14 14.58
CA ARG A 148 -32.20 -12.33 15.11
C ARG A 148 -33.10 -12.05 16.31
N ASN A 149 -32.93 -10.91 16.97
CA ASN A 149 -33.73 -10.46 18.10
C ASN A 149 -34.89 -9.54 17.67
N ASP A 150 -35.31 -9.63 16.41
CA ASP A 150 -36.42 -8.84 15.84
C ASP A 150 -36.19 -7.33 15.89
N THR A 151 -34.92 -6.93 15.93
CA THR A 151 -34.47 -5.55 15.74
C THR A 151 -33.85 -5.41 14.37
N TYR A 152 -33.72 -4.18 13.88
CA TYR A 152 -33.09 -3.93 12.60
C TYR A 152 -32.17 -2.71 12.68
N VAL A 153 -31.19 -2.68 11.78
CA VAL A 153 -30.21 -1.60 11.67
C VAL A 153 -30.24 -1.06 10.25
N CYS A 154 -30.34 0.25 10.13
CA CYS A 154 -30.25 0.97 8.86
C CYS A 154 -29.00 1.86 8.89
N GLY A 155 -28.10 1.74 7.91
CA GLY A 155 -26.94 2.63 7.87
C GLY A 155 -26.00 2.34 6.71
N LEU A 156 -24.91 3.11 6.63
CA LEU A 156 -23.87 2.92 5.61
C LEU A 156 -22.99 1.74 6.01
N ILE A 157 -22.93 0.69 5.19
CA ILE A 157 -21.97 -0.41 5.41
C ILE A 157 -20.56 0.11 5.10
N GLU A 158 -19.70 0.19 6.11
CA GLU A 158 -18.29 0.57 5.95
C GLU A 158 -17.43 -0.66 5.63
N LEU A 159 -17.58 -1.73 6.40
CA LEU A 159 -16.78 -2.94 6.26
C LEU A 159 -17.63 -4.19 6.49
N VAL A 160 -17.34 -5.23 5.72
CA VAL A 160 -17.87 -6.59 5.87
C VAL A 160 -16.69 -7.53 5.90
N ASP A 161 -16.60 -8.38 6.93
CA ASP A 161 -15.52 -9.34 7.06
C ASP A 161 -15.88 -10.73 6.50
N GLY A 162 -14.96 -11.69 6.65
CA GLY A 162 -15.09 -13.06 6.14
C GLY A 162 -16.12 -13.92 6.87
N PHE A 163 -16.64 -13.44 7.98
CA PHE A 163 -17.59 -14.11 8.86
C PHE A 163 -18.94 -13.39 8.92
N MET A 164 -19.16 -12.45 8.00
CA MET A 164 -20.37 -11.61 7.91
C MET A 164 -20.56 -10.68 9.12
N ASN A 165 -19.50 -10.36 9.85
CA ASN A 165 -19.55 -9.23 10.76
C ASN A 165 -19.57 -7.94 9.93
N ILE A 166 -20.43 -7.00 10.31
CA ILE A 166 -20.68 -5.77 9.56
C ILE A 166 -20.40 -4.58 10.47
N SER A 167 -19.53 -3.68 10.00
CA SER A 167 -19.34 -2.36 10.58
C SER A 167 -20.15 -1.35 9.78
N PHE A 168 -21.03 -0.63 10.48
CA PHE A 168 -21.79 0.47 9.94
C PHE A 168 -21.21 1.81 10.37
N LYS A 169 -21.41 2.80 9.51
CA LYS A 169 -21.21 4.22 9.78
C LYS A 169 -22.55 4.96 9.65
N ASN A 170 -22.79 5.92 10.53
CA ASN A 170 -24.04 6.70 10.62
C ASN A 170 -25.27 5.79 10.57
N ALA A 171 -25.38 4.89 11.55
CA ALA A 171 -26.44 3.89 11.63
C ALA A 171 -27.54 4.28 12.60
N ILE A 172 -28.76 3.82 12.31
CA ILE A 172 -29.92 3.87 13.18
C ILE A 172 -30.26 2.43 13.54
N TYR A 173 -30.29 2.14 14.83
CA TYR A 173 -30.78 0.90 15.38
C TYR A 173 -32.23 1.08 15.82
N CYS A 174 -33.10 0.18 15.40
CA CYS A 174 -34.50 0.20 15.74
C CYS A 174 -34.85 -1.04 16.56
N ASP A 175 -35.42 -0.83 17.75
CA ASP A 175 -35.89 -1.92 18.59
C ASP A 175 -37.28 -2.45 18.14
N PRO A 176 -37.77 -3.57 18.69
CA PRO A 176 -39.07 -4.12 18.30
C PRO A 176 -40.25 -3.26 18.78
N GLN A 177 -40.01 -2.31 19.69
CA GLN A 177 -41.01 -1.37 20.20
C GLN A 177 -41.13 -0.12 19.33
N GLY A 178 -40.24 0.05 18.34
CA GLY A 178 -40.21 1.18 17.43
C GLY A 178 -39.35 2.35 17.92
N ASN A 179 -38.55 2.18 18.98
CA ASN A 179 -37.61 3.20 19.41
C ASN A 179 -36.37 3.18 18.50
N GLU A 180 -35.92 4.37 18.12
CA GLU A 180 -34.77 4.57 17.24
C GLU A 180 -33.57 5.12 18.02
N PHE A 181 -32.40 4.56 17.77
CA PHE A 181 -31.15 4.95 18.41
C PHE A 181 -30.07 5.18 17.35
N ALA A 182 -29.58 6.42 17.25
CA ALA A 182 -28.55 6.79 16.29
C ALA A 182 -27.14 6.51 16.83
N PHE A 183 -26.26 6.01 15.95
CA PHE A 183 -24.88 5.69 16.24
C PHE A 183 -23.97 6.16 15.10
N ASP A 184 -22.88 6.84 15.43
CA ASP A 184 -21.86 7.21 14.42
C ASP A 184 -21.17 5.97 13.84
N ASN A 185 -20.90 4.97 14.69
CA ASN A 185 -20.33 3.69 14.31
C ASN A 185 -21.05 2.56 15.05
N LEU A 186 -21.45 1.51 14.35
CA LEU A 186 -22.14 0.37 14.94
C LEU A 186 -21.60 -0.93 14.36
N PHE A 187 -21.18 -1.85 15.23
CA PHE A 187 -20.64 -3.15 14.84
C PHE A 187 -21.61 -4.28 15.17
N ILE A 188 -21.92 -5.09 14.17
CA ILE A 188 -22.85 -6.22 14.27
C ILE A 188 -22.10 -7.51 13.98
N HIS A 189 -22.22 -8.47 14.89
CA HIS A 189 -21.68 -9.81 14.66
C HIS A 189 -22.56 -10.59 13.68
N GLY A 190 -21.96 -11.27 12.71
CA GLY A 190 -22.67 -12.03 11.67
C GLY A 190 -23.59 -13.11 12.22
N ARG A 191 -23.27 -13.68 13.39
CA ARG A 191 -24.14 -14.64 14.08
C ARG A 191 -25.50 -14.07 14.50
N ASN A 192 -25.62 -12.75 14.64
CA ASN A 192 -26.85 -12.07 15.03
C ASN A 192 -27.65 -11.58 13.82
N ILE A 193 -27.10 -11.70 12.61
CA ILE A 193 -27.78 -11.27 11.38
C ILE A 193 -28.79 -12.35 10.96
N ARG A 194 -29.98 -11.89 10.55
CA ARG A 194 -31.05 -12.72 9.99
C ARG A 194 -31.23 -12.44 8.50
N TYR A 195 -31.44 -11.17 8.13
CA TYR A 195 -31.61 -10.76 6.74
C TYR A 195 -30.78 -9.51 6.44
N VAL A 196 -30.26 -9.44 5.21
CA VAL A 196 -29.62 -8.24 4.66
C VAL A 196 -30.47 -7.79 3.48
N HIS A 197 -31.02 -6.58 3.57
CA HIS A 197 -31.90 -6.04 2.54
C HIS A 197 -31.07 -5.56 1.35
N ILE A 198 -31.30 -6.15 0.19
CA ILE A 198 -30.53 -5.85 -1.03
C ILE A 198 -31.27 -4.76 -1.81
N PRO A 199 -30.61 -3.65 -2.18
CA PRO A 199 -31.23 -2.61 -2.99
C PRO A 199 -31.77 -3.12 -4.33
N GLU A 200 -32.97 -2.69 -4.72
CA GLU A 200 -33.64 -3.15 -5.94
C GLU A 200 -32.88 -2.80 -7.23
N ASN A 201 -32.09 -1.73 -7.21
CA ASN A 201 -31.26 -1.30 -8.35
C ASN A 201 -30.04 -2.20 -8.61
N MET A 202 -29.88 -3.30 -7.87
CA MET A 202 -28.72 -4.17 -7.91
C MET A 202 -29.07 -5.57 -8.43
N SER A 203 -28.49 -5.94 -9.57
CA SER A 203 -28.64 -7.30 -10.11
C SER A 203 -27.69 -8.28 -9.43
N LEU A 204 -28.25 -9.13 -8.56
CA LEU A 204 -27.53 -10.17 -7.81
C LEU A 204 -26.60 -11.03 -8.66
N LEU A 205 -27.07 -11.53 -9.81
CA LEU A 205 -26.29 -12.42 -10.67
C LEU A 205 -25.06 -11.72 -11.24
N SER A 206 -25.21 -10.46 -11.68
CA SER A 206 -24.08 -9.66 -12.17
C SER A 206 -23.06 -9.39 -11.06
N THR A 207 -23.54 -9.09 -9.85
CA THR A 207 -22.69 -8.88 -8.68
C THR A 207 -21.90 -10.12 -8.34
N ILE A 208 -22.53 -11.28 -8.21
CA ILE A 208 -21.83 -12.53 -7.87
C ILE A 208 -20.78 -12.85 -8.93
N ARG A 209 -21.13 -12.77 -10.22
CA ARG A 209 -20.17 -13.01 -11.31
C ARG A 209 -18.99 -12.06 -11.25
N HIS A 210 -19.26 -10.77 -11.04
CA HIS A 210 -18.22 -9.75 -10.89
C HIS A 210 -17.31 -10.05 -9.70
N GLU A 211 -17.88 -10.30 -8.52
CA GLU A 211 -17.14 -10.53 -7.27
C GLU A 211 -16.29 -11.81 -7.30
N VAL A 212 -16.83 -12.90 -7.86
CA VAL A 212 -16.11 -14.17 -8.00
C VAL A 212 -15.01 -14.08 -9.05
N SER A 213 -15.20 -13.28 -10.10
CA SER A 213 -14.20 -13.10 -11.17
C SER A 213 -12.94 -12.34 -10.72
N LYS A 214 -12.99 -11.67 -9.56
CA LYS A 214 -11.85 -10.92 -9.03
C LYS A 214 -10.70 -11.87 -8.72
N LYS A 215 -9.59 -11.69 -9.44
CA LYS A 215 -8.37 -12.47 -9.22
C LYS A 215 -7.71 -12.01 -7.92
N PHE A 216 -7.41 -12.96 -7.04
CA PHE A 216 -6.64 -12.66 -5.85
C PHE A 216 -5.16 -12.51 -6.23
N TYR A 217 -4.62 -11.31 -6.05
CA TYR A 217 -3.18 -11.15 -5.97
C TYR A 217 -2.71 -11.96 -4.76
N LYS A 218 -1.90 -13.00 -5.00
CA LYS A 218 -1.09 -13.58 -3.93
C LYS A 218 -0.02 -12.52 -3.63
N PRO A 219 -0.04 -11.81 -2.49
CA PRO A 219 1.14 -11.07 -2.11
C PRO A 219 2.27 -12.09 -2.10
N HIS A 220 3.32 -11.84 -2.88
CA HIS A 220 4.55 -12.58 -2.75
C HIS A 220 5.12 -12.22 -1.38
N MET A 221 4.59 -12.83 -0.31
CA MET A 221 5.27 -12.87 0.97
C MET A 221 6.59 -13.53 0.66
N LYS A 222 7.66 -12.74 0.56
CA LYS A 222 8.98 -13.29 0.81
C LYS A 222 8.83 -14.06 2.12
N GLN A 223 9.10 -15.36 2.08
CA GLN A 223 9.19 -16.18 3.29
C GLN A 223 9.93 -15.35 4.33
N LEU A 224 9.44 -15.29 5.57
CA LEU A 224 10.21 -14.67 6.64
C LEU A 224 11.56 -15.39 6.65
N THR A 225 12.57 -14.81 6.01
CA THR A 225 13.95 -15.25 6.15
C THR A 225 14.18 -15.27 7.65
N GLU A 226 14.54 -16.45 8.18
CA GLU A 226 14.82 -16.63 9.59
C GLU A 226 15.58 -15.42 10.11
N LYS A 227 15.08 -14.78 11.18
CA LYS A 227 15.72 -13.60 11.76
C LYS A 227 17.22 -13.89 11.87
N THR A 228 18.03 -13.17 11.10
CA THR A 228 19.49 -13.30 11.08
C THR A 228 20.04 -13.35 12.51
N ARG A 229 21.12 -14.09 12.74
CA ARG A 229 21.79 -14.16 14.06
C ARG A 229 22.01 -12.77 14.67
N LYS A 230 22.33 -11.76 13.85
CA LYS A 230 22.50 -10.35 14.25
C LYS A 230 21.21 -9.74 14.81
N THR A 231 20.09 -9.88 14.12
CA THR A 231 18.77 -9.39 14.59
C THR A 231 18.29 -10.11 15.85
N LYS A 232 18.53 -11.42 15.98
CA LYS A 232 18.21 -12.17 17.22
C LYS A 232 19.05 -11.68 18.41
N LYS A 233 20.35 -11.44 18.19
CA LYS A 233 21.26 -10.92 19.22
C LYS A 233 20.87 -9.51 19.68
N ALA A 234 20.53 -8.62 18.75
CA ALA A 234 20.11 -7.25 19.07
C ALA A 234 18.82 -7.22 19.89
N VAL A 235 17.82 -8.05 19.53
CA VAL A 235 16.56 -8.17 20.30
C VAL A 235 16.84 -8.71 21.70
N MET A 236 17.68 -9.72 21.84
CA MET A 236 18.03 -10.28 23.14
C MET A 236 18.78 -9.27 24.03
N GLN A 237 19.69 -8.48 23.44
CA GLN A 237 20.37 -7.40 24.16
C GLN A 237 19.38 -6.32 24.61
N HIS A 238 18.47 -5.90 23.73
CA HIS A 238 17.43 -4.93 24.06
C HIS A 238 16.55 -5.42 25.22
N MET A 239 16.10 -6.68 25.18
CA MET A 239 15.30 -7.28 26.25
C MET A 239 16.05 -7.33 27.59
N LYS A 240 17.35 -7.60 27.58
CA LYS A 240 18.19 -7.55 28.79
C LYS A 240 18.33 -6.14 29.34
N VAL A 241 18.51 -5.15 28.47
CA VAL A 241 18.61 -3.74 28.88
C VAL A 241 17.28 -3.25 29.49
N VAL A 242 16.15 -3.55 28.85
CA VAL A 242 14.83 -3.20 29.38
C VAL A 242 14.59 -3.87 30.74
N ALA A 243 14.97 -5.15 30.89
CA ALA A 243 14.86 -5.85 32.16
C ALA A 243 15.71 -5.21 33.28
N SER A 244 16.90 -4.68 32.96
CA SER A 244 17.76 -3.99 33.94
C SER A 244 17.32 -2.57 34.29
N LEU A 245 16.39 -1.97 33.54
CA LEU A 245 15.85 -0.64 33.85
C LEU A 245 14.67 -0.70 34.83
N ASN A 246 14.12 -1.90 35.07
CA ASN A 246 12.98 -2.13 35.95
C ASN A 246 13.39 -2.69 37.33
N THR A 247 14.67 -2.62 37.67
CA THR A 247 15.27 -2.95 38.98
C THR A 247 15.97 -1.72 39.54
#